data_AF-A0AA88HXD6-F1
#
_entry.id   AF-A0AA88HXD6-F1
#
_cell.length_a   1.000
_cell.length_b   1.000
_cell.length_c   1.000
_cell.angle_alpha   90.00
_cell.angle_beta   90.00
_cell.angle_gamma   90.00
#
_symmetry.space_group_name_H-M   'P 1'
#
loop_
_entity.id
_entity.type
_entity.pdbx_description
1 polymer ?
#
loop_
_entity_poly.entity_id
_entity_poly.type
_entity_poly.pdbx_seq_one_letter_code
_entity_poly.pdbx_strand_id
1 'polypeptide(L)'
;MLNIVTTYVNRFGNLGLMEETDLDEDTKVAKEAKQYKWIKTEPEPRNITWKGSMPHYDEVQTPLDLFRMFITEDILSNIVDQTNLNAMRKKNLALKLSLEELRRFLGVQMLMSILKLPAIRMYWENGIRYSPVVDTMSRDRFISLRSFFHICDDTLMIPKGEVGHDKLFKIRRLYDVFRENLKKIDPEEIQSIDEQMIPFKGRIKFRQYLKDKPHSWGVKVFTRAGISGIVYDIEIYTGKGAVEIFELGQGTNVVLRLVENLPRFMNFKLFFDNFYTGIDLIHKLRVEYGIESCGTIRSNRMRGAVLNTDANMKKKGRGSVDFRFERHSEVSVVKWYDNKPVHLASSYCAVTPIDKCQRWDGTTRKYVEVDRPRIVRDYNKSMGGGRRSC
;
A
#
# COMPACT_ATOMS: atom_id res chain seq x y z
N MET A 1 14.65 -8.96 0.85
CA MET A 1 13.24 -8.55 0.87
C MET A 1 13.18 -7.07 1.28
N LEU A 2 13.90 -6.24 0.52
CA LEU A 2 13.87 -4.78 0.49
C LEU A 2 14.49 -4.39 -0.88
N ASN A 3 13.90 -3.41 -1.56
CA ASN A 3 14.21 -2.80 -2.87
C ASN A 3 13.70 -3.49 -4.16
N ILE A 4 12.75 -2.82 -4.81
CA ILE A 4 12.53 -2.81 -6.26
C ILE A 4 12.37 -1.35 -6.76
N VAL A 5 13.30 -0.43 -6.44
CA VAL A 5 13.38 0.83 -7.20
C VAL A 5 14.23 0.62 -8.44
N THR A 6 13.60 0.64 -9.61
CA THR A 6 13.85 1.54 -10.75
C THR A 6 13.33 0.88 -12.02
N THR A 7 12.25 1.42 -12.62
CA THR A 7 12.22 2.07 -13.96
C THR A 7 10.76 2.37 -14.33
N TYR A 8 10.57 3.51 -15.00
CA TYR A 8 9.39 3.99 -15.77
C TYR A 8 8.58 5.14 -15.17
N VAL A 9 9.15 6.34 -15.37
CA VAL A 9 8.40 7.54 -15.77
C VAL A 9 7.87 7.33 -17.19
N ASN A 10 6.65 7.83 -17.44
CA ASN A 10 5.92 7.87 -18.72
C ASN A 10 5.30 6.56 -19.25
N ARG A 11 4.06 6.28 -18.81
CA ARG A 11 2.97 5.77 -19.67
C ARG A 11 1.62 5.93 -18.95
N PHE A 12 1.02 7.12 -19.04
CA PHE A 12 -0.44 7.22 -18.97
C PHE A 12 -0.97 6.73 -20.33
N GLY A 13 -1.29 5.44 -20.41
CA GLY A 13 -1.78 4.81 -21.62
C GLY A 13 -2.33 3.43 -21.30
N ASN A 14 -3.65 3.40 -21.05
CA ASN A 14 -4.56 2.26 -20.87
C ASN A 14 -5.18 2.14 -19.47
N LEU A 15 -6.18 2.98 -19.19
CA LEU A 15 -7.32 2.55 -18.38
C LEU A 15 -8.22 1.69 -19.27
N GLY A 16 -7.81 0.44 -19.49
CA GLY A 16 -8.69 -0.62 -19.95
C GLY A 16 -9.51 -1.06 -18.76
N LEU A 17 -10.81 -0.77 -18.77
CA LEU A 17 -11.78 -1.44 -17.92
C LEU A 17 -11.65 -2.93 -18.19
N MET A 18 -11.17 -3.69 -17.21
CA MET A 18 -11.29 -5.14 -17.21
C MET A 18 -11.59 -5.57 -15.80
N GLU A 19 -12.67 -6.34 -15.67
CA GLU A 19 -13.27 -6.83 -14.45
C GLU A 19 -12.22 -7.53 -13.58
N GLU A 20 -11.90 -6.90 -12.44
CA GLU A 20 -11.50 -7.66 -11.27
C GLU A 20 -12.68 -8.57 -10.94
N THR A 21 -12.45 -9.88 -11.06
CA THR A 21 -13.42 -10.90 -10.65
C THR A 21 -13.92 -10.59 -9.26
N ASP A 22 -15.24 -10.42 -9.17
CA ASP A 22 -16.00 -9.98 -8.02
C ASP A 22 -15.54 -10.63 -6.70
N LEU A 23 -15.02 -9.80 -5.80
CA LEU A 23 -14.89 -10.14 -4.38
C LEU A 23 -15.92 -9.42 -3.51
N ASP A 24 -16.81 -8.62 -4.11
CA ASP A 24 -17.94 -7.96 -3.45
C ASP A 24 -19.21 -8.84 -3.59
N GLU A 25 -19.28 -9.94 -2.85
CA GLU A 25 -20.61 -10.43 -2.42
C GLU A 25 -21.06 -9.55 -1.27
N ASP A 26 -21.71 -8.44 -1.64
CA ASP A 26 -22.44 -7.58 -0.72
C ASP A 26 -23.38 -8.44 0.13
N THR A 27 -23.11 -8.52 1.43
CA THR A 27 -24.10 -9.04 2.38
C THR A 27 -25.24 -8.03 2.42
N LYS A 28 -26.32 -8.29 1.68
CA LYS A 28 -27.51 -7.44 1.61
C LYS A 28 -28.22 -7.39 2.95
N VAL A 29 -27.79 -6.50 3.83
CA VAL A 29 -28.64 -5.99 4.91
C VAL A 29 -29.34 -4.76 4.34
N ALA A 30 -30.65 -4.86 4.12
CA ALA A 30 -31.48 -3.76 3.67
C ALA A 30 -31.50 -2.65 4.72
N LYS A 31 -30.69 -1.61 4.53
CA LYS A 31 -30.83 -0.33 5.24
C LYS A 31 -31.64 0.63 4.39
N GLU A 32 -32.42 1.48 5.05
CA GLU A 32 -33.03 2.66 4.42
C GLU A 32 -31.95 3.40 3.62
N ALA A 33 -32.17 3.58 2.33
CA ALA A 33 -31.21 4.24 1.47
C ALA A 33 -31.06 5.69 1.95
N LYS A 34 -29.91 6.05 2.54
CA LYS A 34 -29.55 7.44 2.79
C LYS A 34 -29.78 8.22 1.49
N GLN A 35 -30.70 9.18 1.53
CA GLN A 35 -31.08 9.94 0.35
C GLN A 35 -30.09 11.09 0.13
N TYR A 36 -29.18 10.91 -0.82
CA TYR A 36 -28.20 11.94 -1.20
C TYR A 36 -28.84 12.99 -2.13
N LYS A 37 -28.69 14.29 -1.79
CA LYS A 37 -29.22 15.41 -2.59
C LYS A 37 -28.11 16.15 -3.33
N TRP A 38 -27.90 15.76 -4.58
CA TRP A 38 -26.82 16.25 -5.43
C TRP A 38 -27.15 17.60 -6.11
N ILE A 39 -26.25 18.57 -5.98
CA ILE A 39 -26.34 19.90 -6.61
C ILE A 39 -25.14 20.18 -7.54
N LYS A 40 -25.23 21.23 -8.36
CA LYS A 40 -24.17 21.66 -9.31
C LYS A 40 -23.42 22.92 -8.88
N THR A 41 -23.46 23.23 -7.58
CA THR A 41 -22.70 24.35 -7.01
C THR A 41 -21.51 23.77 -6.27
N GLU A 42 -20.31 24.32 -6.48
CA GLU A 42 -19.11 23.87 -5.76
C GLU A 42 -19.25 24.13 -4.25
N PRO A 43 -18.60 23.32 -3.40
CA PRO A 43 -18.55 23.59 -1.98
C PRO A 43 -17.83 24.91 -1.69
N GLU A 44 -18.29 25.61 -0.66
CA GLU A 44 -17.55 26.75 -0.12
C GLU A 44 -16.18 26.30 0.40
N PRO A 45 -15.12 27.13 0.28
CA PRO A 45 -13.82 26.82 0.83
C PRO A 45 -13.89 26.59 2.35
N ARG A 46 -13.31 25.49 2.82
CA ARG A 46 -13.20 25.16 4.25
C ARG A 46 -11.75 25.23 4.69
N ASN A 47 -11.51 25.50 5.97
CA ASN A 47 -10.16 25.46 6.53
C ASN A 47 -9.70 24.00 6.72
N ILE A 48 -9.02 23.49 5.69
CA ILE A 48 -8.46 22.15 5.61
C ILE A 48 -6.93 22.17 5.80
N THR A 49 -6.42 23.20 6.47
CA THR A 49 -4.99 23.33 6.77
C THR A 49 -4.58 22.20 7.70
N TRP A 50 -3.54 21.46 7.33
CA TRP A 50 -2.99 20.42 8.18
C TRP A 50 -2.44 21.03 9.47
N LYS A 51 -2.79 20.42 10.59
CA LYS A 51 -2.43 20.92 11.93
C LYS A 51 -1.19 20.26 12.51
N GLY A 52 -0.58 19.34 11.76
CA GLY A 52 0.66 18.67 12.18
C GLY A 52 1.89 19.47 11.80
N SER A 53 3.05 18.91 12.14
CA SER A 53 4.36 19.40 11.74
C SER A 53 5.09 18.33 10.97
N MET A 54 5.92 18.73 10.00
CA MET A 54 6.84 17.80 9.37
C MET A 54 7.77 17.20 10.43
N PRO A 55 8.19 15.93 10.28
CA PRO A 55 9.15 15.33 11.19
C PRO A 55 10.42 16.18 11.21
N HIS A 56 10.88 16.57 12.40
CA HIS A 56 12.16 17.24 12.58
C HIS A 56 13.19 16.18 12.98
N TYR A 57 14.30 16.12 12.24
CA TYR A 57 15.38 15.19 12.54
C TYR A 57 16.58 16.01 12.99
N ASP A 58 16.78 16.11 14.31
CA ASP A 58 17.87 16.89 14.92
C ASP A 58 19.25 16.24 14.71
N GLU A 59 19.29 14.93 14.47
CA GLU A 59 20.53 14.15 14.35
C GLU A 59 20.61 13.36 13.04
N VAL A 60 21.79 13.35 12.43
CA VAL A 60 22.09 12.49 11.28
C VAL A 60 22.25 11.06 11.76
N GLN A 61 21.19 10.26 11.62
CA GLN A 61 21.21 8.83 11.91
C GLN A 61 21.99 8.06 10.85
N THR A 62 22.79 7.07 11.26
CA THR A 62 23.45 6.20 10.28
C THR A 62 22.43 5.25 9.63
N PRO A 63 22.70 4.70 8.43
CA PRO A 63 21.82 3.68 7.84
C PRO A 63 21.57 2.46 8.74
N LEU A 64 22.52 2.13 9.62
CA LEU A 64 22.37 1.04 10.59
C LEU A 64 21.40 1.42 11.71
N ASP A 65 21.43 2.66 12.19
CA ASP A 65 20.51 3.14 13.21
C ASP A 65 19.08 3.16 12.68
N LEU A 66 18.89 3.64 11.45
CA LEU A 66 17.61 3.58 10.74
C LEU A 66 17.10 2.14 10.60
N PHE A 67 17.96 1.18 10.24
CA PHE A 67 17.57 -0.23 10.17
C PHE A 67 17.10 -0.78 11.52
N ARG A 68 17.82 -0.43 12.60
CA ARG A 68 17.51 -0.87 13.97
C ARG A 68 16.21 -0.29 14.52
N MET A 69 15.74 0.83 14.00
CA MET A 69 14.40 1.35 14.33
C MET A 69 13.29 0.38 13.94
N PHE A 70 13.47 -0.37 12.85
CA PHE A 70 12.47 -1.32 12.36
C PHE A 70 12.67 -2.74 12.88
N ILE A 71 13.93 -3.17 12.96
CA ILE A 71 14.32 -4.52 13.39
C ILE A 71 15.11 -4.41 14.69
N THR A 72 14.41 -4.61 15.81
CA THR A 72 14.96 -4.47 17.16
C THR A 72 15.92 -5.59 17.53
N GLU A 73 16.77 -5.35 18.54
CA GLU A 73 17.65 -6.39 19.08
C GLU A 73 16.88 -7.56 19.72
N ASP A 74 15.68 -7.31 20.28
CA ASP A 74 14.80 -8.36 20.81
C ASP A 74 14.34 -9.32 19.71
N ILE A 75 13.89 -8.81 18.56
CA ILE A 75 13.43 -9.69 17.48
C ILE A 75 14.61 -10.46 16.87
N LEU A 76 15.80 -9.87 16.78
CA LEU A 76 17.01 -10.56 16.35
C LEU A 76 17.40 -11.68 17.33
N SER A 77 17.36 -11.42 18.63
CA SER A 77 17.64 -12.43 19.67
C SER A 77 16.65 -13.58 19.59
N ASN A 78 15.36 -13.29 19.43
CA ASN A 78 14.35 -14.32 19.19
C ASN A 78 14.62 -15.15 17.93
N ILE A 79 15.05 -14.53 16.83
CA ILE A 79 15.40 -15.27 15.60
C ILE A 79 16.58 -16.22 15.86
N VAL A 80 17.59 -15.80 16.65
CA VAL A 80 18.71 -16.66 17.03
C VAL A 80 18.20 -17.90 17.79
N ASP A 81 17.40 -17.69 18.82
CA ASP A 81 16.89 -18.77 19.67
C ASP A 81 16.05 -19.75 18.86
N GLN A 82 15.07 -19.24 18.10
CA GLN A 82 14.16 -20.08 17.33
C GLN A 82 14.87 -20.80 16.17
N THR A 83 15.89 -20.19 15.58
CA THR A 83 16.70 -20.83 14.53
C THR A 83 17.56 -21.97 15.10
N ASN A 84 18.20 -21.77 16.25
CA ASN A 84 18.95 -22.82 16.96
C ASN A 84 18.03 -23.97 17.39
N LEU A 85 16.86 -23.66 17.98
CA LEU A 85 15.86 -24.65 18.37
C LEU A 85 15.33 -25.45 17.18
N ASN A 86 15.05 -24.81 16.05
CA ASN A 86 14.59 -25.48 14.83
C ASN A 86 15.65 -26.45 14.26
N ALA A 87 16.94 -26.10 14.33
CA ALA A 87 18.03 -26.99 13.92
C ALA A 87 18.15 -28.23 14.84
N MET A 88 18.07 -28.01 16.16
CA MET A 88 18.03 -29.10 17.13
C MET A 88 16.84 -30.03 16.90
N ARG A 89 15.64 -29.49 16.75
CA ARG A 89 14.41 -30.30 16.55
C ARG A 89 14.42 -31.08 15.24
N LYS A 90 14.87 -30.49 14.13
CA LYS A 90 14.81 -31.14 12.81
C LYS A 90 15.94 -32.11 12.52
N LYS A 91 17.12 -31.86 13.09
CA LYS A 91 18.35 -32.58 12.71
C LYS A 91 19.24 -32.96 13.90
N ASN A 92 18.80 -32.72 15.13
CA ASN A 92 19.62 -32.88 16.34
C ASN A 92 20.98 -32.17 16.22
N LEU A 93 20.97 -30.99 15.57
CA LEU A 93 22.17 -30.23 15.23
C LEU A 93 22.28 -29.01 16.14
N ALA A 94 23.36 -28.96 16.92
CA ALA A 94 23.76 -27.74 17.63
C ALA A 94 24.28 -26.72 16.62
N LEU A 95 23.39 -25.90 16.06
CA LEU A 95 23.73 -24.92 15.03
C LEU A 95 24.68 -23.83 15.55
N LYS A 96 24.62 -23.52 16.85
CA LYS A 96 25.45 -22.52 17.54
C LYS A 96 25.44 -21.15 16.86
N LEU A 97 24.27 -20.75 16.33
CA LEU A 97 24.09 -19.41 15.78
C LEU A 97 24.19 -18.38 16.93
N SER A 98 25.00 -17.34 16.74
CA SER A 98 25.07 -16.18 17.63
C SER A 98 24.34 -14.97 17.04
N LEU A 99 24.06 -13.97 17.87
CA LEU A 99 23.46 -12.70 17.43
C LEU A 99 24.34 -11.97 16.42
N GLU A 100 25.65 -11.95 16.64
CA GLU A 100 26.60 -11.33 15.71
C GLU A 100 26.62 -12.06 14.35
N GLU A 101 26.61 -13.38 14.36
CA GLU A 101 26.57 -14.16 13.13
C GLU A 101 25.24 -13.99 12.38
N LEU A 102 24.11 -13.88 13.10
CA LEU A 102 22.82 -13.55 12.48
C LEU A 102 22.87 -12.18 11.77
N ARG A 103 23.46 -11.15 12.41
CA ARG A 103 23.62 -9.83 11.78
C ARG A 103 24.46 -9.92 10.49
N ARG A 104 25.56 -10.68 10.51
CA ARG A 104 26.37 -10.95 9.31
C ARG A 104 25.55 -11.67 8.22
N PHE A 105 24.78 -12.69 8.59
CA PHE A 105 23.89 -13.39 7.67
C PHE A 105 22.86 -12.45 7.02
N LEU A 106 22.21 -11.59 7.80
CA LEU A 106 21.25 -10.60 7.29
C LEU A 106 21.93 -9.56 6.39
N GLY A 107 23.12 -9.07 6.75
CA GLY A 107 23.92 -8.18 5.91
C GLY A 107 24.26 -8.79 4.56
N VAL A 108 24.68 -10.07 4.55
CA VAL A 108 24.89 -10.84 3.30
C VAL A 108 23.60 -10.93 2.48
N GLN A 109 22.45 -11.24 3.10
CA GLN A 109 21.16 -11.29 2.39
C GLN A 109 20.78 -9.94 1.77
N MET A 110 21.05 -8.83 2.47
CA MET A 110 20.82 -7.48 1.95
C MET A 110 21.73 -7.18 0.75
N LEU A 111 23.03 -7.51 0.83
CA LEU A 111 23.96 -7.34 -0.28
C LEU A 111 23.55 -8.16 -1.52
N MET A 112 23.17 -9.42 -1.34
CA MET A 112 22.68 -10.29 -2.42
C MET A 112 21.37 -9.79 -3.05
N SER A 113 20.62 -8.96 -2.33
CA SER A 113 19.40 -8.34 -2.87
C SER A 113 19.71 -7.18 -3.82
N ILE A 114 20.86 -6.53 -3.63
CA ILE A 114 21.36 -5.42 -4.46
C ILE A 114 22.12 -6.00 -5.67
N LEU A 115 23.13 -6.83 -5.40
CA LEU A 115 23.96 -7.48 -6.43
C LEU A 115 23.44 -8.88 -6.72
N LYS A 116 22.39 -9.02 -7.53
CA LYS A 116 21.77 -10.33 -7.81
C LYS A 116 22.59 -11.15 -8.81
N LEU A 117 23.15 -12.28 -8.35
CA LEU A 117 23.72 -13.31 -9.22
C LEU A 117 22.67 -14.39 -9.61
N PRO A 118 22.82 -15.07 -10.77
CA PRO A 118 21.88 -16.09 -11.24
C PRO A 118 21.63 -17.25 -10.24
N ALA A 119 22.64 -17.60 -9.44
CA ALA A 119 22.52 -18.61 -8.40
C ALA A 119 23.23 -18.19 -7.11
N ILE A 120 22.69 -18.59 -5.95
CA ILE A 120 23.27 -18.26 -4.65
C ILE A 120 24.71 -18.79 -4.51
N ARG A 121 25.06 -19.93 -5.10
CA ARG A 121 26.41 -20.50 -4.95
C ARG A 121 27.49 -19.66 -5.64
N MET A 122 27.08 -18.90 -6.66
CA MET A 122 27.98 -18.09 -7.49
C MET A 122 28.71 -17.00 -6.71
N TYR A 123 28.17 -16.49 -5.60
CA TYR A 123 28.90 -15.49 -4.79
C TYR A 123 30.23 -16.00 -4.22
N TRP A 124 30.40 -17.32 -4.12
CA TRP A 124 31.61 -17.99 -3.62
C TRP A 124 32.43 -18.66 -4.72
N GLU A 125 32.08 -18.49 -6.00
CA GLU A 125 32.85 -19.06 -7.11
C GLU A 125 34.05 -18.17 -7.45
N ASN A 126 35.21 -18.77 -7.75
CA ASN A 126 36.47 -18.05 -7.92
C ASN A 126 36.42 -16.97 -9.02
N GLY A 127 35.72 -17.21 -10.13
CA GLY A 127 35.68 -16.28 -11.27
C GLY A 127 34.82 -15.02 -11.06
N ILE A 128 33.98 -15.01 -10.03
CA ILE A 128 32.97 -13.98 -9.74
C ILE A 128 32.89 -13.68 -8.23
N ARG A 129 33.99 -13.98 -7.53
CA ARG A 129 34.12 -13.84 -6.09
C ARG A 129 33.76 -12.42 -5.66
N TYR A 130 32.81 -12.31 -4.73
CA TYR A 130 32.45 -11.02 -4.14
C TYR A 130 32.89 -10.97 -2.68
N SER A 131 34.03 -10.30 -2.44
CA SER A 131 34.70 -10.24 -1.13
C SER A 131 33.78 -9.91 0.05
N PRO A 132 32.88 -8.89 -0.02
CA PRO A 132 31.98 -8.60 1.09
C PRO A 132 31.09 -9.77 1.53
N VAL A 133 30.80 -10.72 0.64
CA VAL A 133 30.04 -11.94 0.97
C VAL A 133 30.97 -13.06 1.42
N VAL A 134 32.02 -13.34 0.64
CA VAL A 134 32.91 -14.49 0.87
C VAL A 134 33.71 -14.35 2.15
N ASP A 135 34.18 -13.15 2.45
CA ASP A 135 35.03 -12.88 3.61
C ASP A 135 34.19 -12.77 4.90
N THR A 136 32.86 -12.59 4.77
CA THR A 136 31.92 -12.50 5.89
C THR A 136 31.44 -13.88 6.37
N MET A 137 31.16 -14.81 5.46
CA MET A 137 30.61 -16.12 5.80
C MET A 137 30.89 -17.15 4.70
N SER A 138 31.21 -18.40 5.08
CA SER A 138 31.37 -19.48 4.12
C SER A 138 30.04 -19.88 3.46
N ARG A 139 30.11 -20.36 2.21
CA ARG A 139 28.95 -20.84 1.45
C ARG A 139 28.11 -21.86 2.23
N ASP A 140 28.78 -22.86 2.80
CA ASP A 140 28.10 -23.97 3.46
C ASP A 140 27.45 -23.53 4.77
N ARG A 141 28.08 -22.58 5.49
CA ARG A 141 27.47 -21.95 6.67
C ARG A 141 26.24 -21.14 6.28
N PHE A 142 26.32 -20.32 5.23
CA PHE A 142 25.18 -19.54 4.74
C PHE A 142 24.00 -20.43 4.32
N ILE A 143 24.26 -21.52 3.59
CA ILE A 143 23.23 -22.48 3.18
C ILE A 143 22.62 -23.18 4.41
N SER A 144 23.44 -23.55 5.40
CA SER A 144 22.98 -24.15 6.65
C SER A 144 22.05 -23.20 7.40
N LEU A 145 22.48 -21.95 7.66
CA LEU A 145 21.66 -20.94 8.34
C LEU A 145 20.35 -20.68 7.58
N ARG A 146 20.42 -20.53 6.26
CA ARG A 146 19.22 -20.34 5.41
C ARG A 146 18.24 -21.51 5.50
N SER A 147 18.71 -22.74 5.71
CA SER A 147 17.86 -23.93 5.79
C SER A 147 17.17 -24.08 7.15
N PHE A 148 17.76 -23.53 8.22
CA PHE A 148 17.22 -23.59 9.57
C PHE A 148 16.61 -22.28 10.07
N PHE A 149 16.73 -21.18 9.32
CA PHE A 149 16.18 -19.87 9.68
C PHE A 149 14.71 -19.98 10.13
N HIS A 150 14.43 -19.51 11.34
CA HIS A 150 13.14 -19.63 11.99
C HIS A 150 12.87 -18.46 12.94
N ILE A 151 11.60 -18.10 13.13
CA ILE A 151 11.19 -16.90 13.87
C ILE A 151 10.25 -17.24 15.05
N CYS A 152 9.55 -18.38 15.01
CA CYS A 152 8.52 -18.74 15.98
C CYS A 152 8.82 -20.09 16.63
N ASP A 153 8.13 -20.42 17.72
CA ASP A 153 8.05 -21.81 18.17
C ASP A 153 6.89 -22.51 17.46
N ASP A 154 7.19 -23.40 16.51
CA ASP A 154 6.20 -24.18 15.75
C ASP A 154 5.27 -25.03 16.64
N THR A 155 5.63 -25.33 17.90
CA THR A 155 4.80 -26.12 18.82
C THR A 155 3.60 -25.33 19.37
N LEU A 156 3.66 -24.00 19.31
CA LEU A 156 2.59 -23.12 19.76
C LEU A 156 1.59 -22.81 18.63
N MET A 157 1.81 -23.33 17.42
CA MET A 157 0.94 -23.11 16.28
C MET A 157 -0.35 -23.91 16.42
N ILE A 158 -1.47 -23.22 16.60
CA ILE A 158 -2.80 -23.83 16.56
C ILE A 158 -2.98 -24.55 15.21
N PRO A 159 -3.47 -25.81 15.18
CA PRO A 159 -3.68 -26.56 13.95
C PRO A 159 -4.61 -25.87 12.95
N LYS A 160 -4.45 -26.22 11.67
CA LYS A 160 -5.30 -25.68 10.60
C LYS A 160 -6.74 -26.16 10.78
N GLY A 161 -7.68 -25.22 10.73
CA GLY A 161 -9.11 -25.49 10.84
C GLY A 161 -9.66 -25.26 12.24
N GLU A 162 -8.80 -25.08 13.24
CA GLU A 162 -9.20 -24.75 14.60
C GLU A 162 -9.36 -23.24 14.79
N VAL A 163 -10.22 -22.87 15.75
CA VAL A 163 -10.47 -21.48 16.13
C VAL A 163 -9.17 -20.84 16.63
N GLY A 164 -8.84 -19.65 16.12
CA GLY A 164 -7.60 -18.95 16.48
C GLY A 164 -6.39 -19.32 15.62
N HIS A 165 -6.53 -20.18 14.60
CA HIS A 165 -5.43 -20.48 13.68
C HIS A 165 -4.94 -19.23 12.92
N ASP A 166 -3.73 -18.77 13.25
CA ASP A 166 -3.09 -17.66 12.57
C ASP A 166 -2.29 -18.11 11.32
N LYS A 167 -2.76 -17.69 10.14
CA LYS A 167 -2.09 -17.97 8.86
C LYS A 167 -0.71 -17.32 8.75
N LEU A 168 -0.42 -16.28 9.54
CA LEU A 168 0.87 -15.59 9.60
C LEU A 168 1.73 -16.04 10.79
N PHE A 169 1.31 -17.06 11.55
CA PHE A 169 1.96 -17.46 12.80
C PHE A 169 3.50 -17.53 12.70
N LYS A 170 4.01 -18.12 11.61
CA LYS A 170 5.45 -18.29 11.38
C LYS A 170 6.26 -16.99 11.26
N ILE A 171 5.60 -15.86 10.98
CA ILE A 171 6.22 -14.54 10.88
C ILE A 171 5.59 -13.53 11.83
N ARG A 172 4.59 -13.93 12.62
CA ARG A 172 3.72 -13.02 13.39
C ARG A 172 4.51 -12.07 14.27
N ARG A 173 5.44 -12.59 15.08
CA ARG A 173 6.27 -11.77 15.97
C ARG A 173 7.09 -10.72 15.21
N LEU A 174 7.72 -11.09 14.09
CA LEU A 174 8.48 -10.15 13.27
C LEU A 174 7.55 -9.11 12.62
N TYR A 175 6.41 -9.55 12.09
CA TYR A 175 5.43 -8.68 11.45
C TYR A 175 4.87 -7.65 12.44
N ASP A 176 4.49 -8.06 13.64
CA ASP A 176 3.93 -7.16 14.65
C ASP A 176 4.97 -6.13 15.09
N VAL A 177 6.21 -6.56 15.42
CA VAL A 177 7.30 -5.62 15.78
C VAL A 177 7.58 -4.63 14.65
N PHE A 178 7.68 -5.12 13.41
CA PHE A 178 7.95 -4.27 12.25
C PHE A 178 6.82 -3.26 12.03
N ARG A 179 5.57 -3.72 12.07
CA ARG A 179 4.38 -2.87 11.89
C ARG A 179 4.26 -1.82 12.99
N GLU A 180 4.46 -2.19 14.25
CA GLU A 180 4.43 -1.24 15.36
C GLU A 180 5.55 -0.20 15.27
N ASN A 181 6.71 -0.56 14.74
CA ASN A 181 7.79 0.40 14.51
C ASN A 181 7.50 1.35 13.34
N LEU A 182 6.82 0.91 12.28
CA LEU A 182 6.37 1.80 11.20
C LEU A 182 5.39 2.88 11.72
N LYS A 183 4.49 2.48 12.64
CA LYS A 183 3.50 3.39 13.24
C LYS A 183 4.10 4.48 14.13
N LYS A 184 5.35 4.32 14.59
CA LYS A 184 6.06 5.32 15.39
C LYS A 184 6.64 6.46 14.55
N ILE A 185 6.68 6.32 13.23
CA ILE A 185 7.17 7.40 12.36
C ILE A 185 6.10 8.47 12.26
N ASP A 186 6.49 9.72 12.48
CA ASP A 186 5.60 10.86 12.30
C ASP A 186 5.07 10.93 10.85
N PRO A 187 3.74 10.95 10.67
CA PRO A 187 3.14 10.89 9.35
C PRO A 187 3.15 12.24 8.63
N GLU A 188 3.44 12.21 7.32
CA GLU A 188 3.26 13.35 6.42
C GLU A 188 1.77 13.73 6.27
N GLU A 189 1.52 15.00 5.92
CA GLU A 189 0.18 15.50 5.59
C GLU A 189 -0.52 14.66 4.52
N ILE A 190 0.20 14.39 3.42
CA ILE A 190 -0.31 13.75 2.22
C ILE A 190 0.10 12.28 2.24
N GLN A 191 -0.89 11.40 2.28
CA GLN A 191 -0.68 9.96 2.33
C GLN A 191 -1.57 9.24 1.31
N SER A 192 -1.15 8.04 0.91
CA SER A 192 -1.88 7.18 -0.01
C SER A 192 -2.01 5.77 0.54
N ILE A 193 -3.14 5.12 0.22
CA ILE A 193 -3.35 3.69 0.43
C ILE A 193 -3.47 3.00 -0.93
N ASP A 194 -2.66 1.98 -1.13
CA ASP A 194 -2.61 1.13 -2.33
C ASP A 194 -2.17 -0.28 -1.90
N GLU A 195 -2.14 -1.20 -2.85
CA GLU A 195 -1.70 -2.57 -2.66
C GLU A 195 -0.33 -2.80 -3.27
N GLN A 196 0.55 -3.39 -2.47
CA GLN A 196 1.83 -3.89 -2.89
C GLN A 196 1.79 -5.41 -3.04
N MET A 197 2.63 -5.92 -3.93
CA MET A 197 2.81 -7.36 -4.13
C MET A 197 4.21 -7.76 -3.72
N ILE A 198 4.33 -8.64 -2.72
CA ILE A 198 5.59 -9.31 -2.40
C ILE A 198 5.70 -10.56 -3.30
N PRO A 199 6.62 -10.60 -4.28
CA PRO A 199 6.69 -11.70 -5.24
C PRO A 199 6.96 -13.02 -4.53
N PHE A 200 6.06 -13.99 -4.70
CA PHE A 200 6.19 -15.28 -4.04
C PHE A 200 5.46 -16.38 -4.81
N LYS A 201 6.21 -17.39 -5.26
CA LYS A 201 5.68 -18.55 -6.01
C LYS A 201 5.57 -19.82 -5.17
N GLY A 202 5.95 -19.78 -3.89
CA GLY A 202 5.84 -20.93 -3.00
C GLY A 202 4.38 -21.29 -2.66
N ARG A 203 4.22 -22.39 -1.92
CA ARG A 203 2.90 -22.93 -1.54
C ARG A 203 2.39 -22.28 -0.24
N ILE A 204 1.58 -21.24 -0.37
CA ILE A 204 0.81 -20.63 0.74
C ILE A 204 -0.65 -20.46 0.31
N LYS A 205 -1.58 -20.52 1.26
CA LYS A 205 -3.03 -20.51 0.98
C LYS A 205 -3.58 -19.13 0.59
N PHE A 206 -2.91 -18.06 0.99
CA PHE A 206 -3.35 -16.67 0.76
C PHE A 206 -2.57 -15.96 -0.35
N ARG A 207 -1.84 -16.72 -1.19
CA ARG A 207 -1.19 -16.16 -2.38
C ARG A 207 -2.26 -15.58 -3.31
N GLN A 208 -2.04 -14.36 -3.79
CA GLN A 208 -2.93 -13.64 -4.69
C GLN A 208 -2.34 -13.53 -6.09
N TYR A 209 -3.24 -13.36 -7.06
CA TYR A 209 -2.91 -12.94 -8.41
C TYR A 209 -3.41 -11.51 -8.64
N LEU A 210 -2.53 -10.58 -8.99
CA LEU A 210 -2.87 -9.21 -9.39
C LEU A 210 -2.35 -8.98 -10.81
N LYS A 211 -3.26 -9.00 -11.79
CA LYS A 211 -2.94 -8.97 -13.23
C LYS A 211 -2.06 -7.78 -13.63
N ASP A 212 -2.33 -6.61 -13.06
CA ASP A 212 -1.73 -5.34 -13.49
C ASP A 212 -0.45 -4.95 -12.73
N LYS A 213 0.06 -5.82 -11.86
CA LYS A 213 1.31 -5.59 -11.12
C LYS A 213 2.49 -6.28 -11.85
N PRO A 214 3.70 -5.70 -11.87
CA PRO A 214 4.87 -6.26 -12.57
C PRO A 214 5.19 -7.71 -12.19
N HIS A 215 4.96 -8.05 -10.92
CA HIS A 215 4.94 -9.41 -10.44
C HIS A 215 3.50 -9.77 -10.06
N SER A 216 2.83 -10.52 -10.93
CA SER A 216 1.40 -10.79 -10.76
C SER A 216 1.08 -11.85 -9.71
N TRP A 217 2.03 -12.68 -9.30
CA TRP A 217 1.84 -13.71 -8.27
C TRP A 217 2.64 -13.42 -7.00
N GLY A 218 1.97 -13.40 -5.85
CA GLY A 218 2.65 -13.20 -4.56
C GLY A 218 1.74 -13.03 -3.36
N VAL A 219 2.27 -12.39 -2.31
CA VAL A 219 1.51 -11.97 -1.14
C VAL A 219 1.05 -10.53 -1.33
N LYS A 220 -0.27 -10.32 -1.34
CA LYS A 220 -0.88 -8.99 -1.37
C LYS A 220 -0.72 -8.33 0.00
N VAL A 221 -0.22 -7.10 0.02
CA VAL A 221 -0.05 -6.28 1.21
C VAL A 221 -0.73 -4.94 0.96
N PHE A 222 -1.62 -4.54 1.84
CA PHE A 222 -2.16 -3.19 1.87
C PHE A 222 -1.16 -2.26 2.55
N THR A 223 -0.94 -1.06 2.01
CA THR A 223 0.13 -0.17 2.48
C THR A 223 -0.37 1.26 2.56
N ARG A 224 -0.15 1.91 3.71
CA ARG A 224 -0.29 3.36 3.89
C ARG A 224 1.09 4.01 3.79
N ALA A 225 1.28 4.91 2.84
CA ALA A 225 2.56 5.58 2.59
C ALA A 225 2.41 7.08 2.35
N GLY A 226 3.41 7.85 2.78
CA GLY A 226 3.53 9.30 2.53
C GLY A 226 3.87 9.63 1.08
N ILE A 227 3.82 10.91 0.74
CA ILE A 227 4.19 11.40 -0.60
C ILE A 227 5.70 11.22 -0.88
N SER A 228 6.52 11.16 0.17
CA SER A 228 7.95 10.79 0.08
C SER A 228 8.18 9.34 -0.33
N GLY A 229 7.19 8.46 -0.12
CA GLY A 229 7.32 7.02 -0.25
C GLY A 229 7.64 6.30 1.07
N ILE A 230 7.76 7.01 2.20
CA ILE A 230 7.87 6.37 3.53
C ILE A 230 6.58 5.61 3.84
N VAL A 231 6.72 4.37 4.31
CA VAL A 231 5.59 3.52 4.72
C VAL A 231 5.32 3.73 6.21
N TYR A 232 4.06 3.94 6.58
CA TYR A 232 3.63 4.17 7.96
C TYR A 232 2.80 3.03 8.55
N ASP A 233 2.12 2.26 7.70
CA ASP A 233 1.42 1.06 8.13
C ASP A 233 1.29 0.05 6.98
N ILE A 234 1.24 -1.23 7.31
CA ILE A 234 1.01 -2.33 6.38
C ILE A 234 0.02 -3.35 6.96
N GLU A 235 -0.74 -3.99 6.06
CA GLU A 235 -1.59 -5.11 6.42
C GLU A 235 -1.45 -6.24 5.39
N ILE A 236 -1.00 -7.43 5.82
CA ILE A 236 -0.89 -8.60 4.94
C ILE A 236 -2.27 -9.22 4.73
N TYR A 237 -2.68 -9.34 3.46
CA TYR A 237 -3.94 -9.99 3.12
C TYR A 237 -3.83 -11.53 3.25
N THR A 238 -4.66 -12.12 4.10
CA THR A 238 -4.65 -13.57 4.40
C THR A 238 -5.89 -14.33 3.89
N GLY A 239 -6.71 -13.69 3.04
CA GLY A 239 -7.95 -14.24 2.49
C GLY A 239 -9.22 -13.75 3.21
N LYS A 240 -10.38 -14.27 2.80
CA LYS A 240 -11.69 -13.94 3.41
C LYS A 240 -11.76 -14.37 4.89
N GLY A 241 -12.53 -13.63 5.71
CA GLY A 241 -12.83 -13.95 7.10
C GLY A 241 -11.74 -13.68 8.13
N ALA A 242 -10.69 -12.94 7.76
CA ALA A 242 -9.51 -12.76 8.60
C ALA A 242 -9.58 -11.61 9.61
N VAL A 243 -10.54 -10.67 9.48
CA VAL A 243 -10.59 -9.45 10.28
C VAL A 243 -12.04 -9.01 10.51
N GLU A 244 -12.27 -8.24 11.57
CA GLU A 244 -13.53 -7.53 11.81
C GLU A 244 -14.02 -6.82 10.55
N ILE A 245 -15.31 -7.04 10.28
CA ILE A 245 -16.01 -6.49 9.13
C ILE A 245 -16.78 -5.29 9.64
N PHE A 246 -16.35 -4.07 9.29
CA PHE A 246 -17.25 -2.93 9.38
C PHE A 246 -18.29 -3.04 8.26
N GLU A 247 -19.46 -2.47 8.50
CA GLU A 247 -20.66 -2.58 7.65
C GLU A 247 -20.50 -1.99 6.24
N LEU A 248 -19.36 -1.36 5.91
CA LEU A 248 -19.14 -0.57 4.69
C LEU A 248 -18.28 -1.27 3.62
N GLY A 249 -18.07 -2.58 3.74
CA GLY A 249 -17.37 -3.41 2.76
C GLY A 249 -15.84 -3.51 2.98
N GLN A 250 -15.21 -4.46 2.28
CA GLN A 250 -13.82 -4.84 2.54
C GLN A 250 -12.81 -3.69 2.36
N GLY A 251 -12.94 -2.92 1.26
CA GLY A 251 -12.05 -1.79 0.99
C GLY A 251 -12.09 -0.74 2.11
N THR A 252 -13.31 -0.37 2.54
CA THR A 252 -13.50 0.54 3.68
C THR A 252 -12.83 0.02 4.94
N ASN A 253 -12.97 -1.27 5.24
CA ASN A 253 -12.44 -1.87 6.46
C ASN A 253 -10.91 -1.82 6.52
N VAL A 254 -10.26 -2.06 5.38
CA VAL A 254 -8.80 -1.93 5.25
C VAL A 254 -8.37 -0.48 5.50
N VAL A 255 -9.05 0.50 4.88
CA VAL A 255 -8.71 1.91 5.06
C VAL A 255 -8.84 2.31 6.53
N LEU A 256 -9.94 1.96 7.20
CA LEU A 256 -10.18 2.33 8.60
C LEU A 256 -9.11 1.75 9.54
N ARG A 257 -8.69 0.48 9.34
CA ARG A 257 -7.60 -0.12 10.11
C ARG A 257 -6.25 0.53 9.84
N LEU A 258 -5.97 0.83 8.57
CA LEU A 258 -4.71 1.48 8.21
C LEU A 258 -4.63 2.92 8.70
N VAL A 259 -5.72 3.60 9.02
CA VAL A 259 -5.70 4.98 9.58
C VAL A 259 -5.95 5.04 11.08
N GLU A 260 -6.16 3.90 11.74
CA GLU A 260 -6.54 3.84 13.16
C GLU A 260 -5.55 4.58 14.08
N ASN A 261 -4.25 4.49 13.78
CA ASN A 261 -3.19 5.13 14.54
C ASN A 261 -2.94 6.61 14.11
N LEU A 262 -3.58 7.12 13.05
CA LEU A 262 -3.41 8.54 12.71
C LEU A 262 -4.08 9.44 13.77
N PRO A 263 -3.41 10.53 14.19
CA PRO A 263 -4.04 11.54 15.00
C PRO A 263 -5.30 12.09 14.34
N ARG A 264 -6.42 12.09 15.07
CA ARG A 264 -7.71 12.56 14.56
C ARG A 264 -7.76 14.08 14.48
N PHE A 265 -8.57 14.60 13.56
CA PHE A 265 -8.88 16.04 13.43
C PHE A 265 -7.68 16.94 13.11
N MET A 266 -6.66 16.35 12.49
CA MET A 266 -5.45 17.04 12.04
C MET A 266 -5.52 17.51 10.58
N ASN A 267 -6.58 17.20 9.82
CA ASN A 267 -6.71 17.52 8.40
C ASN A 267 -5.63 16.86 7.52
N PHE A 268 -5.23 15.62 7.84
CA PHE A 268 -4.47 14.78 6.91
C PHE A 268 -5.23 14.64 5.59
N LYS A 269 -4.50 14.46 4.48
CA LYS A 269 -5.06 14.26 3.14
C LYS A 269 -4.73 12.86 2.65
N LEU A 270 -5.75 11.99 2.64
CA LEU A 270 -5.63 10.59 2.29
C LEU A 270 -6.13 10.31 0.88
N PHE A 271 -5.32 9.61 0.09
CA PHE A 271 -5.65 9.25 -1.28
C PHE A 271 -5.72 7.74 -1.45
N PHE A 272 -6.65 7.26 -2.27
CA PHE A 272 -6.79 5.83 -2.53
C PHE A 272 -7.45 5.59 -3.89
N ASP A 273 -7.33 4.39 -4.43
CA ASP A 273 -7.88 4.03 -5.72
C ASP A 273 -9.38 3.66 -5.65
N ASN A 274 -9.91 3.12 -6.74
CA ASN A 274 -11.31 2.76 -6.86
C ASN A 274 -11.72 1.49 -6.11
N PHE A 275 -10.77 0.65 -5.70
CA PHE A 275 -11.06 -0.52 -4.86
C PHE A 275 -11.58 -0.05 -3.49
N TYR A 276 -11.02 1.03 -2.96
CA TYR A 276 -11.38 1.59 -1.65
C TYR A 276 -12.49 2.64 -1.70
N THR A 277 -12.56 3.44 -2.76
CA THR A 277 -13.36 4.67 -2.74
C THR A 277 -14.87 4.40 -2.68
N GLY A 278 -15.53 5.03 -1.71
CA GLY A 278 -16.98 5.14 -1.61
C GLY A 278 -17.39 6.42 -0.87
N ILE A 279 -18.60 6.94 -1.15
CA ILE A 279 -19.11 8.18 -0.57
C ILE A 279 -19.18 8.08 0.96
N ASP A 280 -19.67 6.96 1.49
CA ASP A 280 -19.80 6.73 2.93
C ASP A 280 -18.43 6.70 3.63
N LEU A 281 -17.41 6.11 3.00
CA LEU A 281 -16.03 6.11 3.53
C LEU A 281 -15.47 7.53 3.60
N ILE A 282 -15.59 8.31 2.52
CA ILE A 282 -15.09 9.70 2.47
C ILE A 282 -15.77 10.54 3.56
N HIS A 283 -17.09 10.41 3.71
CA HIS A 283 -17.83 11.10 4.75
C HIS A 283 -17.40 10.66 6.15
N LYS A 284 -17.25 9.36 6.39
CA LYS A 284 -16.82 8.79 7.68
C LYS A 284 -15.41 9.26 8.07
N LEU A 285 -14.45 9.21 7.15
CA LEU A 285 -13.08 9.71 7.37
C LEU A 285 -13.09 11.19 7.77
N ARG A 286 -13.91 12.00 7.11
CA ARG A 286 -14.00 13.42 7.47
C ARG A 286 -14.62 13.63 8.85
N VAL A 287 -15.81 13.05 9.10
CA VAL A 287 -16.59 13.38 10.30
C VAL A 287 -16.03 12.72 11.55
N GLU A 288 -15.59 11.46 11.47
CA GLU A 288 -15.15 10.71 12.63
C GLU A 288 -13.64 10.78 12.87
N TYR A 289 -12.84 10.96 11.81
CA TYR A 289 -11.38 10.98 11.90
C TYR A 289 -10.79 12.36 11.62
N GLY A 290 -11.54 13.30 11.05
CA GLY A 290 -11.02 14.59 10.60
C GLY A 290 -9.88 14.45 9.59
N ILE A 291 -10.02 13.46 8.71
CA ILE A 291 -9.14 13.18 7.58
C ILE A 291 -9.89 13.58 6.31
N GLU A 292 -9.28 14.47 5.54
CA GLU A 292 -9.76 14.81 4.21
C GLU A 292 -9.29 13.74 3.22
N SER A 293 -10.13 13.37 2.26
CA SER A 293 -9.80 12.28 1.33
C SER A 293 -10.19 12.55 -0.12
N CYS A 294 -9.51 11.86 -1.03
CA CYS A 294 -9.75 11.92 -2.46
C CYS A 294 -9.40 10.59 -3.13
N GLY A 295 -10.29 10.07 -3.96
CA GLY A 295 -10.04 8.84 -4.70
C GLY A 295 -10.80 8.73 -6.00
N THR A 296 -10.34 7.88 -6.91
CA THR A 296 -11.13 7.50 -8.09
C THR A 296 -12.31 6.65 -7.64
N ILE A 297 -13.52 6.88 -8.13
CA ILE A 297 -14.72 6.16 -7.70
C ILE A 297 -15.34 5.36 -8.84
N ARG A 298 -15.84 4.14 -8.55
CA ARG A 298 -16.63 3.36 -9.51
C ARG A 298 -18.03 3.98 -9.65
N SER A 299 -18.60 3.94 -10.86
CA SER A 299 -19.88 4.59 -11.15
C SER A 299 -21.03 4.07 -10.27
N ASN A 300 -21.04 2.77 -9.96
CA ASN A 300 -22.02 2.13 -9.07
C ASN A 300 -21.89 2.56 -7.60
N ARG A 301 -20.78 3.18 -7.19
CA ARG A 301 -20.52 3.62 -5.81
C ARG A 301 -20.83 5.11 -5.58
N MET A 302 -21.31 5.84 -6.58
CA MET A 302 -21.58 7.29 -6.51
C MET A 302 -22.89 7.67 -5.82
N ARG A 303 -23.62 6.70 -5.23
CA ARG A 303 -24.85 6.93 -4.43
C ARG A 303 -25.86 7.87 -5.12
N GLY A 304 -26.16 7.61 -6.40
CA GLY A 304 -27.18 8.35 -7.16
C GLY A 304 -26.73 9.69 -7.74
N ALA A 305 -25.43 10.03 -7.70
CA ALA A 305 -24.93 11.21 -8.39
C ALA A 305 -25.08 11.08 -9.91
N VAL A 306 -26.01 11.85 -10.50
CA VAL A 306 -26.24 11.84 -11.96
C VAL A 306 -25.33 12.86 -12.63
N LEU A 307 -24.32 12.40 -13.37
CA LEU A 307 -23.39 13.20 -14.17
C LEU A 307 -23.71 13.09 -15.67
N ASN A 308 -23.14 13.97 -16.49
CA ASN A 308 -23.24 13.93 -17.95
C ASN A 308 -22.79 12.56 -18.50
N THR A 309 -23.48 12.12 -19.56
CA THR A 309 -23.16 10.85 -20.24
C THR A 309 -21.79 10.90 -20.91
N ASP A 310 -21.17 9.73 -21.08
CA ASP A 310 -19.86 9.61 -21.74
C ASP A 310 -19.88 10.18 -23.16
N ALA A 311 -20.98 10.00 -23.89
CA ALA A 311 -21.16 10.54 -25.24
C ALA A 311 -21.17 12.08 -25.24
N ASN A 312 -21.87 12.71 -24.29
CA ASN A 312 -21.92 14.17 -24.18
C ASN A 312 -20.57 14.75 -23.76
N MET A 313 -19.87 14.08 -22.82
CA MET A 313 -18.52 14.48 -22.40
C MET A 313 -17.53 14.35 -23.56
N LYS A 314 -17.58 13.25 -24.32
CA LYS A 314 -16.75 13.05 -25.52
C LYS A 314 -16.97 14.14 -26.57
N LYS A 315 -18.22 14.52 -26.83
CA LYS A 315 -18.57 15.60 -27.76
C LYS A 315 -18.00 16.96 -27.32
N LYS A 316 -17.93 17.23 -26.01
CA LYS A 316 -17.31 18.44 -25.45
C LYS A 316 -15.78 18.46 -25.55
N GLY A 317 -15.16 17.33 -25.86
CA GLY A 317 -13.72 17.20 -26.04
C GLY A 317 -12.96 16.86 -24.75
N ARG A 318 -11.65 16.60 -24.92
CA ARG A 318 -10.70 16.33 -23.84
C ARG A 318 -10.60 17.54 -22.91
N GLY A 319 -10.57 17.30 -21.61
CA GLY A 319 -10.57 18.34 -20.58
C GLY A 319 -11.96 18.70 -20.07
N SER A 320 -13.03 18.21 -20.72
CA SER A 320 -14.39 18.50 -20.27
C SER A 320 -14.66 17.91 -18.88
N VAL A 321 -15.43 18.65 -18.08
CA VAL A 321 -15.72 18.33 -16.69
C VAL A 321 -17.23 18.45 -16.41
N ASP A 322 -17.76 17.56 -15.57
CA ASP A 322 -19.04 17.69 -14.89
C ASP A 322 -18.86 17.30 -13.44
N PHE A 323 -19.63 17.87 -12.53
CA PHE A 323 -19.51 17.55 -11.11
C PHE A 323 -20.84 17.64 -10.39
N ARG A 324 -20.94 16.93 -9.27
CA ARG A 324 -22.02 17.06 -8.30
C ARG A 324 -21.43 17.22 -6.91
N PHE A 325 -22.09 18.01 -6.09
CA PHE A 325 -21.78 18.16 -4.67
C PHE A 325 -22.99 17.78 -3.85
N GLU A 326 -22.79 17.11 -2.71
CA GLU A 326 -23.86 16.79 -1.77
C GLU A 326 -23.59 17.48 -0.43
N ARG A 327 -24.55 18.28 0.05
CA ARG A 327 -24.33 19.22 1.16
C ARG A 327 -24.16 18.55 2.51
N HIS A 328 -24.86 17.44 2.78
CA HIS A 328 -24.85 16.83 4.12
C HIS A 328 -23.57 16.01 4.35
N SER A 329 -23.25 15.15 3.39
CA SER A 329 -22.02 14.39 3.34
C SER A 329 -20.83 15.25 2.95
N GLU A 330 -21.01 16.49 2.49
CA GLU A 330 -19.98 17.39 1.95
C GLU A 330 -18.97 16.68 1.03
N VAL A 331 -19.48 15.81 0.15
CA VAL A 331 -18.66 15.09 -0.84
C VAL A 331 -18.93 15.65 -2.22
N SER A 332 -17.84 15.95 -2.93
CA SER A 332 -17.87 16.28 -4.36
C SER A 332 -17.57 15.03 -5.18
N VAL A 333 -18.34 14.80 -6.24
CA VAL A 333 -18.07 13.79 -7.27
C VAL A 333 -17.83 14.52 -8.59
N VAL A 334 -16.66 14.32 -9.18
CA VAL A 334 -16.23 14.97 -10.42
C VAL A 334 -16.01 13.92 -11.49
N LYS A 335 -16.53 14.17 -12.69
CA LYS A 335 -16.25 13.43 -13.91
C LYS A 335 -15.39 14.28 -14.82
N TRP A 336 -14.21 13.79 -15.15
CA TRP A 336 -13.27 14.44 -16.07
C TRP A 336 -13.05 13.55 -17.29
N TYR A 337 -13.12 14.12 -18.48
CA TYR A 337 -12.94 13.39 -19.73
C TYR A 337 -11.56 13.66 -20.33
N ASP A 338 -10.71 12.64 -20.36
CA ASP A 338 -9.48 12.65 -21.15
C ASP A 338 -9.66 11.76 -22.40
N ASN A 339 -8.90 10.68 -22.56
CA ASN A 339 -9.19 9.66 -23.57
C ASN A 339 -10.42 8.81 -23.20
N LYS A 340 -10.68 8.71 -21.89
CA LYS A 340 -11.82 8.02 -21.27
C LYS A 340 -12.30 8.83 -20.08
N PRO A 341 -13.57 8.69 -19.67
CA PRO A 341 -14.07 9.34 -18.47
C PRO A 341 -13.42 8.75 -17.22
N VAL A 342 -13.06 9.62 -16.30
CA VAL A 342 -12.59 9.27 -14.96
C VAL A 342 -13.52 9.94 -13.95
N HIS A 343 -13.98 9.17 -12.97
CA HIS A 343 -14.77 9.68 -11.85
C HIS A 343 -13.89 9.75 -10.61
N LEU A 344 -13.92 10.87 -9.90
CA LEU A 344 -13.26 11.06 -8.62
C LEU A 344 -14.27 11.55 -7.59
N ALA A 345 -14.06 11.18 -6.33
CA ALA A 345 -14.79 11.72 -5.20
C ALA A 345 -13.81 12.32 -4.19
N SER A 346 -14.20 13.42 -3.54
CA SER A 346 -13.38 14.06 -2.51
C SER A 346 -14.22 14.83 -1.51
N SER A 347 -13.73 14.91 -0.27
CA SER A 347 -14.30 15.75 0.78
C SER A 347 -13.78 17.19 0.79
N TYR A 348 -12.68 17.51 0.10
CA TYR A 348 -12.00 18.81 0.25
C TYR A 348 -11.73 19.58 -1.04
N CYS A 349 -11.90 18.94 -2.20
CA CYS A 349 -11.69 19.60 -3.49
C CYS A 349 -12.69 19.12 -4.54
N ALA A 350 -12.91 19.96 -5.55
CA ALA A 350 -13.79 19.67 -6.68
C ALA A 350 -13.11 20.13 -7.98
N VAL A 351 -13.72 21.06 -8.72
CA VAL A 351 -13.26 21.44 -10.05
C VAL A 351 -12.19 22.52 -9.98
N THR A 352 -12.39 23.55 -9.15
CA THR A 352 -11.55 24.76 -9.16
C THR A 352 -10.34 24.71 -8.19
N PRO A 353 -9.23 25.38 -8.52
CA PRO A 353 -8.93 26.00 -9.81
C PRO A 353 -8.59 24.96 -10.89
N ILE A 354 -8.85 25.32 -12.15
CA ILE A 354 -8.46 24.52 -13.32
C ILE A 354 -7.05 24.93 -13.75
N ASP A 355 -6.18 23.96 -13.99
CA ASP A 355 -4.88 24.17 -14.63
C ASP A 355 -4.79 23.43 -15.97
N LYS A 356 -3.67 23.59 -16.69
CA LYS A 356 -3.38 22.82 -17.90
C LYS A 356 -2.42 21.67 -17.58
N CYS A 357 -2.63 20.52 -18.21
CA CYS A 357 -1.68 19.41 -18.18
C CYS A 357 -1.36 18.92 -19.59
N GLN A 358 -0.10 18.55 -19.83
CA GLN A 358 0.31 17.96 -21.09
C GLN A 358 -0.10 16.50 -21.17
N ARG A 359 -0.76 16.13 -22.27
CA ARG A 359 -1.15 14.76 -22.56
C ARG A 359 -0.75 14.37 -23.97
N TRP A 360 -0.29 13.13 -24.13
CA TRP A 360 -0.07 12.57 -25.45
C TRP A 360 -1.41 12.34 -26.15
N ASP A 361 -1.48 12.71 -27.42
CA ASP A 361 -2.58 12.36 -28.32
C ASP A 361 -2.05 11.34 -29.34
N GLY A 362 -2.58 10.12 -29.29
CA GLY A 362 -2.19 9.04 -30.19
C GLY A 362 -2.60 9.28 -31.65
N THR A 363 -3.62 10.12 -31.88
CA THR A 363 -4.13 10.42 -33.22
C THR A 363 -3.23 11.41 -33.93
N THR A 364 -2.91 12.52 -33.25
CA THR A 364 -2.05 13.58 -33.80
C THR A 364 -0.57 13.34 -33.57
N ARG A 365 -0.22 12.35 -32.73
CA ARG A 365 1.15 12.01 -32.32
C ARG A 365 1.93 13.20 -31.75
N LYS A 366 1.23 14.04 -30.98
CA LYS A 366 1.78 15.24 -30.35
C LYS A 366 1.29 15.34 -28.91
N TYR A 367 2.00 16.13 -28.12
CA TYR A 367 1.50 16.57 -26.82
C TYR A 367 0.50 17.70 -27.01
N VAL A 368 -0.63 17.60 -26.33
CA VAL A 368 -1.69 18.62 -26.29
C VAL A 368 -1.90 19.08 -24.86
N GLU A 369 -2.29 20.34 -24.70
CA GLU A 369 -2.68 20.89 -23.41
C GLU A 369 -4.16 20.60 -23.12
N VAL A 370 -4.43 20.03 -21.96
CA VAL A 370 -5.78 19.64 -21.53
C VAL A 370 -6.10 20.30 -20.21
N ASP A 371 -7.28 20.92 -20.13
CA ASP A 371 -7.82 21.45 -18.87
C ASP A 371 -7.96 20.34 -17.84
N ARG A 372 -7.39 20.55 -16.66
CA ARG A 372 -7.35 19.59 -15.57
C ARG A 372 -7.92 20.25 -14.31
N PRO A 373 -9.02 19.71 -13.76
CA PRO A 373 -9.58 20.21 -12.52
C PRO A 373 -8.67 19.90 -11.32
N ARG A 374 -8.80 20.70 -10.26
CA ARG A 374 -8.03 20.55 -9.01
C ARG A 374 -8.02 19.13 -8.49
N ILE A 375 -9.16 18.47 -8.40
CA ILE A 375 -9.27 17.09 -7.88
C ILE A 375 -8.39 16.10 -8.66
N VAL A 376 -8.29 16.25 -9.99
CA VAL A 376 -7.46 15.38 -10.83
C VAL A 376 -5.97 15.69 -10.64
N ARG A 377 -5.63 16.97 -10.48
CA ARG A 377 -4.25 17.39 -10.17
C ARG A 377 -3.80 16.82 -8.83
N ASP A 378 -4.57 17.05 -7.79
CA ASP A 378 -4.23 16.68 -6.42
C ASP A 378 -4.16 15.14 -6.31
N TYR A 379 -5.11 14.41 -6.90
CA TYR A 379 -5.06 12.94 -6.97
C TYR A 379 -3.80 12.41 -7.66
N ASN A 380 -3.46 12.93 -8.85
CA ASN A 380 -2.30 12.45 -9.61
C ASN A 380 -0.96 12.75 -8.92
N LYS A 381 -0.86 13.85 -8.16
CA LYS A 381 0.34 14.19 -7.40
C LYS A 381 0.54 13.25 -6.20
N SER A 382 -0.53 12.80 -5.57
CA SER A 382 -0.48 12.08 -4.29
C SER A 382 -0.43 10.56 -4.41
N MET A 383 -1.11 9.95 -5.39
CA MET A 383 -1.10 8.48 -5.59
C MET A 383 0.26 7.91 -6.02
N GLY A 384 1.27 8.76 -6.22
CA GLY A 384 2.64 8.33 -6.53
C GLY A 384 3.41 7.78 -5.33
N GLY A 385 3.04 8.14 -4.09
CA GLY A 385 3.78 7.77 -2.87
C GLY A 385 3.96 6.26 -2.72
N GLY A 386 2.87 5.50 -2.65
CA GLY A 386 2.90 4.03 -2.56
C GLY A 386 3.56 3.31 -3.74
N ARG A 387 3.62 3.95 -4.93
CA ARG A 387 4.33 3.43 -6.12
C ARG A 387 5.83 3.69 -6.08
N ARG A 388 6.30 4.74 -5.38
CA ARG A 388 7.72 5.06 -5.20
C ARG A 388 8.38 4.25 -4.08
N SER A 389 7.59 3.76 -3.14
CA SER A 389 8.04 2.89 -2.03
C SER A 389 8.44 1.48 -2.48
N CYS A 390 8.04 1.07 -3.69
CA CYS A 390 8.32 -0.25 -4.25
C CYS A 390 9.72 -0.31 -4.87
#